data_AF-A0A956I944-F1
#
_entry.id   AF-A0A956I944-F1
#
_cell.length_a   1.000
_cell.length_b   1.000
_cell.length_c   1.000
_cell.angle_alpha   90.00
_cell.angle_beta   90.00
_cell.angle_gamma   90.00
#
_symmetry.space_group_name_H-M   'P 1'
#
loop_
_entity.id
_entity.type
_entity.pdbx_description
1 polymer ?
#
loop_
_entity_poly.entity_id
_entity_poly.type
_entity_poly.pdbx_seq_one_letter_code
_entity_poly.pdbx_strand_id
1 'polypeptide(L)'
;MKRLSVLAFGVMFGVACNDDPACVIDTDCDIGEYCSTEQRCEIVGGMVDAGERDAETPMDAGTPDAGPADGGVDSGPEQIGTGSVVATSTPSSYSVFASFALRGAASSCTVTEPSAECVLTVCPPPMMVEDAGMPDAGMVDAGMPVAPHAGVITIGGGATETVTLTPGADGLYPAATSAAMALWPNSDAILTVMGAGDEVPMFGVTLAGPDAVVLMAPMPGSVPVASDLAVTWTGSSPGDVVVSMSAIREGTVTVECRFEPSAGMGSVPTAALSAMGAGAAFVAVRSEQTRNISRAGWDIGVSLQAPSGVAALTLE
;
A
#
# COMPACT_ATOMS: atom_id res chain seq x y z
N MET A 1 46.63 19.14 18.74
CA MET A 1 47.48 19.27 17.54
C MET A 1 47.99 17.89 17.14
N LYS A 2 47.39 17.27 16.13
CA LYS A 2 47.91 16.07 15.46
C LYS A 2 47.63 16.22 13.97
N ARG A 3 48.70 16.27 13.18
CA ARG A 3 48.72 16.18 11.71
C ARG A 3 48.81 14.71 11.31
N LEU A 4 48.18 14.31 10.21
CA LEU A 4 48.58 13.19 9.32
C LEU A 4 47.76 13.38 8.02
N SER A 5 48.36 13.89 6.94
CA SER A 5 49.15 13.19 5.90
C SER A 5 48.30 12.54 4.83
N VAL A 6 48.31 13.20 3.67
CA VAL A 6 47.83 12.80 2.35
C VAL A 6 48.73 11.71 1.78
N LEU A 7 48.15 10.71 1.11
CA LEU A 7 48.86 9.82 0.21
C LEU A 7 48.01 9.59 -1.05
N ALA A 8 48.48 10.19 -2.15
CA ALA A 8 47.99 9.97 -3.49
C ALA A 8 48.71 8.75 -4.08
N PHE A 9 47.96 7.86 -4.72
CA PHE A 9 48.50 6.81 -5.57
C PHE A 9 47.85 6.95 -6.96
N GLY A 10 48.67 7.32 -7.93
CA GLY A 10 48.35 7.21 -9.34
C GLY A 10 48.74 5.84 -9.86
N VAL A 11 47.90 5.26 -10.71
CA VAL A 11 48.26 4.11 -11.54
C VAL A 11 47.78 4.42 -12.96
N MET A 12 48.75 4.48 -13.89
CA MET A 12 48.53 4.37 -15.33
C MET A 12 48.63 2.90 -15.73
N PHE A 13 47.73 2.43 -16.59
CA PHE A 13 47.97 1.29 -17.49
C PHE A 13 47.36 1.60 -18.86
N GLY A 14 48.10 1.23 -19.91
CA GLY A 14 47.75 1.43 -21.31
C GLY A 14 47.26 0.16 -22.02
N VAL A 15 46.40 0.39 -23.01
CA VAL A 15 46.23 -0.20 -24.36
C VAL A 15 46.61 -1.69 -24.58
N ALA A 16 45.64 -2.52 -24.99
CA ALA A 16 45.49 -3.06 -26.37
C ALA A 16 44.57 -4.31 -26.47
N CYS A 17 43.88 -4.41 -27.62
CA CYS A 17 43.31 -5.61 -28.27
C CYS A 17 41.95 -6.20 -27.81
N ASN A 18 40.92 -5.74 -28.54
CA ASN A 18 39.86 -6.51 -29.21
C ASN A 18 40.00 -8.05 -29.20
N ASP A 19 39.14 -8.73 -28.44
CA ASP A 19 38.63 -10.09 -28.66
C ASP A 19 37.29 -10.13 -27.89
N ASP A 20 36.16 -10.18 -28.58
CA ASP A 20 34.82 -10.13 -27.97
C ASP A 20 34.71 -11.22 -26.87
N PRO A 21 34.53 -10.84 -25.59
CA PRO A 21 34.30 -11.83 -24.56
C PRO A 21 32.95 -12.48 -24.84
N ALA A 22 32.98 -13.79 -25.07
CA ALA A 22 31.79 -14.62 -25.10
C ALA A 22 30.98 -14.36 -23.81
N CYS A 23 29.77 -13.83 -23.92
CA CYS A 23 28.94 -13.56 -22.74
C CYS A 23 28.57 -14.89 -22.06
N VAL A 24 28.54 -14.93 -20.73
CA VAL A 24 28.21 -16.15 -19.97
C VAL A 24 26.84 -16.03 -19.32
N ILE A 25 26.46 -14.81 -18.93
CA ILE A 25 25.16 -14.46 -18.36
C ILE A 25 24.74 -13.06 -18.83
N ASP A 26 23.45 -12.74 -18.78
CA ASP A 26 22.89 -11.48 -19.31
C ASP A 26 23.51 -10.22 -18.70
N THR A 27 24.07 -10.30 -17.49
CA THR A 27 24.76 -9.17 -16.84
C THR A 27 26.09 -8.79 -17.48
N ASP A 28 26.61 -9.63 -18.39
CA ASP A 28 27.82 -9.35 -19.15
C ASP A 28 27.54 -8.48 -20.40
N CYS A 29 26.26 -8.26 -20.71
CA CYS A 29 25.80 -7.45 -21.85
C CYS A 29 25.36 -6.05 -21.41
N ASP A 30 25.36 -5.10 -22.34
CA ASP A 30 24.88 -3.74 -22.07
C ASP A 30 23.35 -3.72 -21.83
N ILE A 31 22.85 -2.69 -21.15
CA ILE A 31 21.41 -2.52 -20.90
C ILE A 31 20.64 -2.51 -22.22
N GLY A 32 19.69 -3.45 -22.35
CA GLY A 32 18.90 -3.65 -23.56
C GLY A 32 19.35 -4.84 -24.41
N GLU A 33 20.33 -5.60 -23.96
CA GLU A 33 20.82 -6.82 -24.60
C GLU A 33 20.66 -8.03 -23.68
N TYR A 34 20.61 -9.23 -24.26
CA TYR A 34 20.64 -10.51 -23.55
C TYR A 34 21.72 -11.41 -24.15
N CYS A 35 22.23 -12.35 -23.36
CA CYS A 35 23.25 -13.28 -23.80
C CYS A 35 22.63 -14.47 -24.54
N SER A 36 22.89 -14.59 -25.84
CA SER A 36 22.35 -15.68 -26.65
C SER A 36 23.06 -17.01 -26.40
N THR A 37 22.47 -18.11 -26.87
CA THR A 37 23.05 -19.46 -26.71
C THR A 37 24.39 -19.64 -27.45
N GLU A 38 24.72 -18.74 -28.38
CA GLU A 38 26.03 -18.69 -29.05
C GLU A 38 27.05 -17.82 -28.31
N GLN A 39 26.73 -17.42 -27.07
CA GLN A 39 27.56 -16.57 -26.21
C GLN A 39 27.85 -15.19 -26.83
N ARG A 40 26.82 -14.59 -27.43
CA ARG A 40 26.87 -13.24 -28.00
C ARG A 40 25.77 -12.37 -27.39
N CYS A 41 26.08 -11.11 -27.11
CA CYS A 41 25.06 -10.16 -26.69
C CYS A 41 24.17 -9.79 -27.88
N GLU A 42 22.87 -9.99 -27.75
CA GLU A 42 21.84 -9.69 -28.74
C GLU A 42 20.85 -8.66 -28.18
N ILE A 43 20.46 -7.67 -28.99
CA ILE A 43 19.51 -6.63 -28.56
C ILE A 43 18.13 -7.23 -28.32
N VAL A 44 17.60 -7.03 -27.11
CA VAL A 44 16.22 -7.35 -26.73
C VAL A 44 15.29 -6.41 -27.49
N GLY A 45 14.58 -6.95 -28.48
CA GLY A 45 13.60 -6.17 -29.24
C GLY A 45 14.15 -5.46 -30.48
N GLY A 46 15.23 -5.98 -31.08
CA GLY A 46 15.60 -5.59 -32.44
C GLY A 46 14.37 -5.69 -33.35
N MET A 47 13.89 -4.53 -33.81
CA MET A 47 12.83 -4.45 -34.82
C MET A 47 13.39 -5.09 -36.09
N VAL A 48 13.14 -6.39 -36.24
CA VAL A 48 13.08 -6.99 -37.56
C VAL A 48 11.90 -6.30 -38.22
N ASP A 49 12.20 -5.20 -38.93
CA ASP A 49 11.51 -4.84 -40.15
C ASP A 49 11.23 -6.15 -40.88
N ALA A 50 9.97 -6.58 -40.80
CA ALA A 50 9.46 -7.66 -41.60
C ALA A 50 9.58 -7.17 -43.04
N GLY A 51 10.72 -7.49 -43.64
CA GLY A 51 11.02 -7.15 -45.01
C GLY A 51 9.83 -7.48 -45.90
N GLU A 52 9.57 -6.55 -46.81
CA GLU A 52 8.76 -6.67 -48.02
C GLU A 52 8.40 -8.14 -48.36
N ARG A 53 7.26 -8.60 -47.82
CA ARG A 53 6.47 -9.67 -48.42
C ARG A 53 5.17 -9.04 -48.89
N ASP A 54 5.19 -8.68 -50.16
CA ASP A 54 4.16 -9.02 -51.14
C ASP A 54 2.73 -9.08 -50.60
N ALA A 55 2.06 -7.93 -50.70
CA ALA A 55 0.86 -7.75 -51.52
C ALA A 55 0.01 -9.00 -51.85
N GLU A 56 -0.60 -9.65 -50.86
CA GLU A 56 -1.91 -10.29 -51.03
C GLU A 56 -2.73 -10.10 -49.74
N THR A 57 -3.53 -9.03 -49.72
CA THR A 57 -4.62 -8.82 -48.77
C THR A 57 -5.55 -10.05 -48.73
N PRO A 58 -5.71 -10.74 -47.57
CA PRO A 58 -6.99 -11.34 -47.29
C PRO A 58 -7.92 -10.16 -46.96
N MET A 59 -8.80 -9.83 -47.90
CA MET A 59 -9.97 -9.02 -47.59
C MET A 59 -10.70 -9.72 -46.44
N ASP A 60 -10.61 -9.14 -45.25
CA ASP A 60 -11.59 -9.40 -44.21
C ASP A 60 -12.94 -8.93 -44.75
N ALA A 61 -13.80 -9.90 -45.07
CA ALA A 61 -15.15 -9.70 -45.56
C ALA A 61 -16.14 -9.39 -44.42
N GLY A 62 -15.65 -8.96 -43.25
CA GLY A 62 -16.45 -8.24 -42.29
C GLY A 62 -16.87 -6.89 -42.88
N THR A 63 -18.13 -6.78 -43.29
CA THR A 63 -18.75 -5.48 -43.60
C THR A 63 -18.48 -4.51 -42.46
N PRO A 64 -17.92 -3.31 -42.71
CA PRO A 64 -17.89 -2.25 -41.72
C PRO A 64 -19.32 -2.04 -41.24
N ASP A 65 -19.56 -2.25 -39.95
CA ASP A 65 -20.86 -1.96 -39.36
C ASP A 65 -21.09 -0.46 -39.50
N ALA A 66 -21.96 -0.09 -40.44
CA ALA A 66 -22.38 1.28 -40.72
C ALA A 66 -23.52 1.71 -39.79
N GLY A 67 -23.56 1.17 -38.56
CA GLY A 67 -24.35 1.73 -37.48
C GLY A 67 -23.97 3.20 -37.26
N PRO A 68 -24.94 4.08 -36.95
CA PRO A 68 -24.61 5.43 -36.50
C PRO A 68 -23.67 5.30 -35.31
N ALA A 69 -22.59 6.09 -35.27
CA ALA A 69 -21.79 6.25 -34.07
C ALA A 69 -22.76 6.44 -32.91
N ASP A 70 -22.77 5.50 -31.99
CA ASP A 70 -23.60 5.52 -30.81
C ASP A 70 -23.13 6.70 -29.97
N GLY A 71 -23.67 7.89 -30.27
CA GLY A 71 -23.56 9.08 -29.44
C GLY A 71 -24.25 8.91 -28.09
N GLY A 72 -24.59 7.68 -27.70
CA GLY A 72 -24.86 7.32 -26.33
C GLY A 72 -23.54 7.46 -25.59
N VAL A 73 -23.46 8.46 -24.72
CA VAL A 73 -22.52 8.42 -23.60
C VAL A 73 -22.74 7.05 -22.97
N ASP A 74 -21.74 6.17 -23.05
CA ASP A 74 -21.74 4.89 -22.35
C ASP A 74 -21.78 5.22 -20.86
N SER A 75 -23.00 5.45 -20.36
CA SER A 75 -23.30 5.61 -18.96
C SER A 75 -23.32 4.21 -18.37
N GLY A 76 -22.17 3.54 -18.48
CA GLY A 76 -21.87 2.36 -17.70
C GLY A 76 -22.24 2.62 -16.24
N PRO A 77 -22.57 1.57 -15.47
CA PRO A 77 -22.98 1.73 -14.09
C PRO A 77 -21.98 2.64 -13.37
N GLU A 78 -22.49 3.65 -12.67
CA GLU A 78 -21.68 4.57 -11.86
C GLU A 78 -20.71 3.71 -11.05
N GLN A 79 -19.41 3.81 -11.33
CA GLN A 79 -18.43 2.95 -10.67
C GLN A 79 -18.46 3.29 -9.19
N ILE A 80 -18.92 2.34 -8.38
CA ILE A 80 -18.93 2.47 -6.93
C ILE A 80 -17.61 1.89 -6.44
N GLY A 81 -16.83 2.69 -5.71
CA GLY A 81 -15.51 2.29 -5.23
C GLY A 81 -15.27 2.68 -3.78
N THR A 82 -14.16 2.17 -3.23
CA THR A 82 -13.64 2.55 -1.92
C THR A 82 -12.17 2.94 -2.06
N GLY A 83 -11.78 4.00 -1.36
CA GLY A 83 -10.40 4.49 -1.32
C GLY A 83 -9.91 4.67 0.11
N SER A 84 -8.61 4.51 0.31
CA SER A 84 -7.95 4.83 1.57
C SER A 84 -6.64 5.56 1.29
N VAL A 85 -6.39 6.64 2.03
CA VAL A 85 -5.09 7.30 2.12
C VAL A 85 -4.70 7.33 3.59
N VAL A 86 -3.60 6.65 3.95
CA VAL A 86 -3.11 6.56 5.32
C VAL A 86 -1.73 7.19 5.37
N ALA A 87 -1.57 8.20 6.22
CA ALA A 87 -0.27 8.78 6.53
C ALA A 87 0.07 8.51 8.00
N THR A 88 1.21 7.89 8.23
CA THR A 88 1.74 7.59 9.57
C THR A 88 2.98 8.44 9.81
N SER A 89 3.06 9.13 10.95
CA SER A 89 4.22 9.94 11.32
C SER A 89 4.71 9.61 12.72
N THR A 90 6.02 9.46 12.84
CA THR A 90 6.76 9.42 14.11
C THR A 90 7.60 10.70 14.23
N PRO A 91 8.27 10.96 15.37
CA PRO A 91 9.17 12.11 15.50
C PRO A 91 10.34 12.14 14.51
N SER A 92 10.70 11.00 13.90
CA SER A 92 11.89 10.87 13.04
C SER A 92 11.62 10.23 11.68
N SER A 93 10.39 9.81 11.41
CA SER A 93 10.05 9.13 10.16
C SER A 93 8.59 9.30 9.80
N TYR A 94 8.28 9.06 8.53
CA TYR A 94 6.90 8.90 8.10
C TYR A 94 6.77 7.81 7.04
N SER A 95 5.55 7.34 6.86
CA SER A 95 5.12 6.51 5.73
C SER A 95 3.73 6.95 5.26
N VAL A 96 3.53 6.97 3.96
CA VAL A 96 2.23 7.30 3.34
C VAL A 96 1.88 6.24 2.32
N PHE A 97 0.66 5.71 2.41
CA PHE A 97 0.10 4.71 1.51
C PHE A 97 -1.24 5.16 1.00
N ALA A 98 -1.57 4.76 -0.23
CA ALA A 98 -2.90 4.94 -0.80
C ALA A 98 -3.32 3.66 -1.53
N SER A 99 -4.60 3.32 -1.45
CA SER A 99 -5.19 2.21 -2.20
C SER A 99 -6.63 2.51 -2.57
N PHE A 100 -7.04 2.04 -3.74
CA PHE A 100 -8.39 2.21 -4.25
C PHE A 100 -8.85 0.90 -4.88
N ALA A 101 -10.12 0.58 -4.71
CA ALA A 101 -10.71 -0.65 -5.23
C ALA A 101 -12.16 -0.40 -5.63
N LEU A 102 -12.61 -1.09 -6.68
CA LEU A 102 -14.02 -1.13 -7.05
C LEU A 102 -14.81 -1.97 -6.01
N ARG A 103 -16.00 -1.51 -5.66
CA ARG A 103 -16.90 -2.22 -4.75
C ARG A 103 -17.45 -3.45 -5.47
N GLY A 104 -17.34 -4.62 -4.85
CA GLY A 104 -17.83 -5.88 -5.40
C GLY A 104 -16.80 -7.01 -5.42
N ALA A 105 -15.52 -6.71 -5.19
CA ALA A 105 -14.56 -7.73 -4.81
C ALA A 105 -14.96 -8.29 -3.43
N ALA A 106 -15.44 -9.53 -3.39
CA ALA A 106 -15.78 -10.18 -2.13
C ALA A 106 -14.50 -10.30 -1.28
N SER A 107 -14.46 -9.61 -0.14
CA SER A 107 -13.43 -9.86 0.86
C SER A 107 -13.64 -11.28 1.40
N SER A 108 -12.58 -12.07 1.45
CA SER A 108 -12.61 -13.38 2.12
C SER A 108 -12.64 -13.25 3.65
N CYS A 109 -12.44 -12.03 4.18
CA CYS A 109 -12.46 -11.76 5.60
C CYS A 109 -13.89 -11.58 6.11
N THR A 110 -14.17 -12.14 7.29
CA THR A 110 -15.40 -11.88 8.03
C THR A 110 -15.17 -10.73 9.00
N VAL A 111 -16.09 -9.75 8.99
CA VAL A 111 -16.07 -8.61 9.92
C VAL A 111 -17.25 -8.73 10.88
N THR A 112 -16.99 -8.56 12.18
CA THR A 112 -18.00 -8.60 13.25
C THR A 112 -17.75 -7.47 14.25
N GLU A 113 -18.80 -7.05 14.95
CA GLU A 113 -18.75 -5.95 15.93
C GLU A 113 -19.00 -6.51 17.35
N PRO A 114 -17.96 -6.95 18.07
CA PRO A 114 -18.11 -7.48 19.42
C PRO A 114 -18.56 -6.42 20.45
N SER A 115 -18.35 -5.14 20.18
CA SER A 115 -18.95 -4.00 20.92
C SER A 115 -19.12 -2.80 19.99
N ALA A 116 -19.68 -1.70 20.50
CA ALA A 116 -19.87 -0.48 19.70
C ALA A 116 -18.53 0.19 19.33
N GLU A 117 -17.49 -0.04 20.13
CA GLU A 117 -16.17 0.55 19.97
C GLU A 117 -15.22 -0.34 19.17
N CYS A 118 -15.51 -1.64 19.06
CA CYS A 118 -14.57 -2.65 18.56
C CYS A 118 -15.09 -3.37 17.32
N VAL A 119 -14.21 -3.51 16.32
CA VAL A 119 -14.41 -4.28 15.11
C VAL A 119 -13.41 -5.44 15.09
N LEU A 120 -13.91 -6.67 14.95
CA LEU A 120 -13.13 -7.89 14.80
C LEU A 120 -13.14 -8.31 13.33
N THR A 121 -11.95 -8.46 12.75
CA THR A 121 -11.76 -8.97 11.39
C THR A 121 -11.03 -10.31 11.43
N VAL A 122 -11.62 -11.32 10.82
CA VAL A 122 -11.04 -12.67 10.70
C VAL A 122 -10.85 -12.96 9.21
N CYS A 123 -9.59 -12.99 8.79
CA CYS A 123 -9.21 -13.37 7.43
C CYS A 123 -8.72 -14.82 7.42
N PRO A 124 -9.30 -15.70 6.59
CA PRO A 124 -8.75 -17.05 6.40
C PRO A 124 -7.31 -16.96 5.88
N PRO A 125 -6.52 -18.03 6.03
CA PRO A 125 -5.20 -18.06 5.43
C PRO A 125 -5.36 -17.90 3.92
N PRO A 126 -4.41 -17.25 3.22
CA PRO A 126 -4.45 -17.17 1.78
C PRO A 126 -4.51 -18.60 1.25
N MET A 127 -5.62 -18.96 0.61
CA MET A 127 -5.68 -20.22 -0.11
C MET A 127 -4.74 -20.05 -1.29
N MET A 128 -3.67 -20.86 -1.33
CA MET A 128 -2.86 -20.98 -2.53
C MET A 128 -3.81 -21.50 -3.60
N VAL A 129 -4.30 -20.59 -4.45
CA VAL A 129 -5.11 -20.97 -5.60
C VAL A 129 -4.11 -21.68 -6.50
N GLU A 130 -4.13 -23.02 -6.50
CA GLU A 130 -3.43 -23.78 -7.54
C GLU A 130 -4.00 -23.26 -8.85
N ASP A 131 -3.13 -22.70 -9.70
CA ASP A 131 -3.47 -22.13 -10.98
C ASP A 131 -4.35 -23.13 -11.75
N ALA A 132 -5.65 -22.82 -11.82
CA ALA A 132 -6.69 -23.82 -12.06
C ALA A 132 -6.78 -24.25 -13.53
N GLY A 133 -5.83 -23.85 -14.37
CA GLY A 133 -5.83 -24.21 -15.78
C GLY A 133 -4.46 -24.14 -16.40
N MET A 134 -4.07 -25.23 -17.07
CA MET A 134 -3.09 -25.15 -18.15
C MET A 134 -3.58 -24.08 -19.13
N PRO A 135 -2.74 -23.10 -19.55
CA PRO A 135 -3.19 -22.02 -20.42
C PRO A 135 -3.78 -22.63 -21.68
N ASP A 136 -5.08 -22.43 -21.88
CA ASP A 136 -5.77 -22.90 -23.08
C ASP A 136 -5.13 -22.19 -24.27
N ALA A 137 -4.53 -22.97 -25.17
CA ALA A 137 -3.66 -22.49 -26.23
C ALA A 137 -4.48 -21.69 -27.25
N GLY A 138 -4.72 -20.41 -26.98
CA GLY A 138 -5.49 -19.52 -27.85
C GLY A 138 -6.10 -18.29 -27.20
N MET A 139 -6.10 -18.16 -25.86
CA MET A 139 -6.54 -16.91 -25.23
C MET A 139 -5.39 -15.90 -25.20
N VAL A 140 -5.57 -14.79 -25.92
CA VAL A 140 -4.70 -13.62 -25.82
C VAL A 140 -4.86 -13.06 -24.41
N ASP A 141 -3.76 -12.95 -23.68
CA ASP A 141 -3.72 -12.30 -22.36
C ASP A 141 -4.35 -10.90 -22.48
N ALA A 142 -5.43 -10.66 -21.74
CA ALA A 142 -6.12 -9.36 -21.72
C ALA A 142 -5.29 -8.27 -21.02
N GLY A 143 -4.09 -8.63 -20.54
CA GLY A 143 -3.24 -7.80 -19.72
C GLY A 143 -3.65 -7.90 -18.25
N MET A 144 -2.72 -7.55 -17.38
CA MET A 144 -3.00 -7.41 -15.95
C MET A 144 -4.01 -6.28 -15.74
N PRO A 145 -5.10 -6.51 -14.99
CA PRO A 145 -6.03 -5.44 -14.65
C PRO A 145 -5.31 -4.28 -13.96
N VAL A 146 -5.49 -3.06 -14.46
CA VAL A 146 -4.98 -1.84 -13.83
C VAL A 146 -5.90 -1.47 -12.67
N ALA A 147 -5.34 -1.24 -11.50
CA ALA A 147 -6.12 -0.80 -10.34
C ALA A 147 -6.63 0.64 -10.55
N PRO A 148 -7.85 0.98 -10.10
CA PRO A 148 -8.34 2.35 -10.18
C PRO A 148 -7.46 3.29 -9.33
N HIS A 149 -7.28 4.54 -9.75
CA HIS A 149 -6.47 5.50 -9.00
C HIS A 149 -7.03 6.93 -9.01
N ALA A 150 -6.53 7.77 -8.11
CA ALA A 150 -6.94 9.17 -7.95
C ALA A 150 -5.95 10.17 -8.57
N GLY A 151 -5.14 9.73 -9.54
CA GLY A 151 -4.03 10.51 -10.09
C GLY A 151 -2.97 10.83 -9.02
N VAL A 152 -2.31 11.99 -9.13
CA VAL A 152 -1.29 12.40 -8.16
C VAL A 152 -1.94 12.79 -6.83
N ILE A 153 -1.48 12.21 -5.72
CA ILE A 153 -1.89 12.57 -4.37
C ILE A 153 -0.80 13.40 -3.71
N THR A 154 -1.17 14.52 -3.10
CA THR A 154 -0.24 15.40 -2.38
C THR A 154 -0.66 15.57 -0.94
N ILE A 155 0.32 15.62 -0.04
CA ILE A 155 0.14 15.89 1.39
C ILE A 155 1.07 17.03 1.79
N GLY A 156 0.52 18.16 2.21
CA GLY A 156 1.27 19.34 2.63
C GLY A 156 0.71 19.99 3.90
N GLY A 157 1.39 21.02 4.41
CA GLY A 157 0.94 21.82 5.57
C GLY A 157 1.47 21.39 6.95
N GLY A 158 2.05 20.19 7.06
CA GLY A 158 2.70 19.69 8.28
C GLY A 158 4.19 20.01 8.33
N ALA A 159 5.01 19.22 7.63
CA ALA A 159 6.44 19.45 7.44
C ALA A 159 6.73 20.54 6.39
N THR A 160 8.01 20.94 6.27
CA THR A 160 8.46 21.89 5.25
C THR A 160 8.37 21.34 3.82
N GLU A 161 8.30 20.01 3.65
CA GLU A 161 8.23 19.35 2.36
C GLU A 161 6.83 18.81 2.08
N THR A 162 6.38 18.93 0.82
CA THR A 162 5.14 18.30 0.36
C THR A 162 5.44 16.87 -0.07
N VAL A 163 4.72 15.91 0.51
CA VAL A 163 4.81 14.51 0.09
C VAL A 163 3.91 14.30 -1.13
N THR A 164 4.42 13.59 -2.13
CA THR A 164 3.69 13.28 -3.36
C THR A 164 3.68 11.76 -3.58
N LEU A 165 2.50 11.20 -3.86
CA LEU A 165 2.31 9.84 -4.33
C LEU A 165 1.86 9.88 -5.79
N THR A 166 2.58 9.15 -6.65
CA THR A 166 2.25 9.00 -8.08
C THR A 166 1.91 7.53 -8.32
N PRO A 167 0.77 7.20 -8.93
CA PRO A 167 0.45 5.81 -9.25
C PRO A 167 1.44 5.26 -10.28
N GLY A 168 1.75 3.97 -10.18
CA GLY A 168 2.50 3.21 -11.18
C GLY A 168 1.65 2.91 -12.42
N ALA A 169 2.25 2.23 -13.41
CA ALA A 169 1.53 1.82 -14.62
C ALA A 169 0.44 0.75 -14.35
N ASP A 170 0.53 0.05 -13.22
CA ASP A 170 -0.47 -0.88 -12.69
C ASP A 170 -1.56 -0.18 -11.87
N GLY A 171 -1.47 1.14 -11.72
CA GLY A 171 -2.36 1.98 -10.92
C GLY A 171 -2.16 1.90 -9.41
N LEU A 172 -1.17 1.13 -8.94
CA LEU A 172 -0.85 1.04 -7.52
C LEU A 172 0.04 2.21 -7.09
N TYR A 173 -0.13 2.68 -5.85
CA TYR A 173 0.71 3.73 -5.29
C TYR A 173 1.88 3.13 -4.50
N PRO A 174 3.14 3.36 -4.92
CA PRO A 174 4.29 3.05 -4.08
C PRO A 174 4.24 3.87 -2.79
N ALA A 175 4.68 3.28 -1.69
CA ALA A 175 4.73 3.96 -0.41
C ALA A 175 5.76 5.10 -0.44
N ALA A 176 5.37 6.32 -0.03
CA ALA A 176 6.33 7.37 0.25
C ALA A 176 6.81 7.24 1.69
N THR A 177 8.13 7.14 1.90
CA THR A 177 8.72 7.00 3.23
C THR A 177 9.89 7.96 3.42
N SER A 178 10.12 8.35 4.67
CA SER A 178 11.33 9.07 5.08
C SER A 178 11.75 8.57 6.44
N ALA A 179 13.06 8.45 6.67
CA ALA A 179 13.67 8.10 7.95
C ALA A 179 14.39 9.29 8.62
N ALA A 180 14.21 10.49 8.08
CA ALA A 180 14.93 11.68 8.52
C ALA A 180 14.05 12.75 9.17
N MET A 181 12.72 12.72 8.95
CA MET A 181 11.80 13.75 9.43
C MET A 181 10.41 13.20 9.70
N ALA A 182 9.70 13.87 10.61
CA ALA A 182 8.26 13.69 10.81
C ALA A 182 7.48 14.36 9.68
N LEU A 183 6.33 13.80 9.31
CA LEU A 183 5.40 14.42 8.36
C LEU A 183 4.65 15.61 8.97
N TRP A 184 4.45 15.59 10.29
CA TRP A 184 3.97 16.73 11.07
C TRP A 184 4.70 16.81 12.42
N PRO A 185 5.00 18.03 12.91
CA PRO A 185 5.79 18.19 14.13
C PRO A 185 5.01 17.93 15.43
N ASN A 186 3.69 18.18 15.45
CA ASN A 186 2.81 18.09 16.61
C ASN A 186 1.33 18.19 16.18
N SER A 187 0.41 18.17 17.14
CA SER A 187 -1.02 18.23 16.87
C SER A 187 -1.60 19.57 16.44
N ASP A 188 -0.83 20.65 16.51
CA ASP A 188 -1.26 21.96 15.99
C ASP A 188 -1.06 22.07 14.47
N ALA A 189 -0.29 21.16 13.88
CA ALA A 189 -0.03 21.14 12.45
C ALA A 189 -1.26 20.69 11.67
N ILE A 190 -1.67 21.47 10.65
CA ILE A 190 -2.80 21.14 9.78
C ILE A 190 -2.28 20.63 8.45
N LEU A 191 -2.58 19.37 8.15
CA LEU A 191 -2.24 18.76 6.88
C LEU A 191 -3.41 18.88 5.90
N THR A 192 -3.06 19.15 4.65
CA THR A 192 -3.98 19.11 3.51
C THR A 192 -3.61 17.92 2.64
N VAL A 193 -4.55 17.00 2.46
CA VAL A 193 -4.41 15.83 1.58
C VAL A 193 -5.30 16.07 0.36
N MET A 194 -4.72 16.02 -0.85
CA MET A 194 -5.43 16.25 -2.11
C MET A 194 -5.11 15.14 -3.11
N GLY A 195 -6.13 14.54 -3.71
CA GLY A 195 -5.99 13.70 -4.90
C GLY A 195 -6.41 14.49 -6.13
N ALA A 196 -5.58 14.50 -7.19
CA ALA A 196 -5.83 15.26 -8.42
C ALA A 196 -7.10 14.81 -9.16
N GLY A 197 -7.49 13.56 -8.97
CA GLY A 197 -8.61 12.91 -9.65
C GLY A 197 -8.18 12.23 -10.95
N ASP A 198 -8.75 11.06 -11.19
CA ASP A 198 -8.68 10.32 -12.46
C ASP A 198 -9.94 9.42 -12.54
N GLU A 199 -9.81 8.09 -12.51
CA GLU A 199 -10.95 7.18 -12.33
C GLU A 199 -11.63 7.39 -10.97
N VAL A 200 -10.83 7.69 -9.94
CA VAL A 200 -11.32 8.15 -8.64
C VAL A 200 -11.47 9.68 -8.69
N PRO A 201 -12.63 10.24 -8.32
CA PRO A 201 -12.87 11.69 -8.34
C PRO A 201 -11.86 12.47 -7.51
N MET A 202 -11.52 13.68 -7.96
CA MET A 202 -10.72 14.63 -7.18
C MET A 202 -11.30 14.81 -5.77
N PHE A 203 -10.43 14.79 -4.77
CA PHE A 203 -10.80 14.99 -3.37
C PHE A 203 -9.78 15.87 -2.63
N GLY A 204 -10.21 16.46 -1.53
CA GLY A 204 -9.36 17.31 -0.69
C GLY A 204 -9.89 17.39 0.73
N VAL A 205 -9.03 17.14 1.72
CA VAL A 205 -9.37 17.27 3.15
C VAL A 205 -8.26 17.94 3.93
N THR A 206 -8.65 18.65 4.98
CA THR A 206 -7.76 19.16 6.01
C THR A 206 -7.99 18.43 7.32
N LEU A 207 -6.89 18.01 7.96
CA LEU A 207 -6.85 17.25 9.21
C LEU A 207 -5.72 17.79 10.09
N ALA A 208 -5.89 17.75 11.40
CA ALA A 208 -4.79 18.04 12.31
C ALA A 208 -3.88 16.81 12.42
N GLY A 209 -2.57 17.01 12.58
CA GLY A 209 -1.69 15.90 12.95
C GLY A 209 -2.13 15.33 14.29
N PRO A 210 -2.22 14.01 14.48
CA PRO A 210 -2.40 13.48 15.81
C PRO A 210 -1.07 13.49 16.59
N ASP A 211 -1.14 13.73 17.90
CA ASP A 211 0.01 13.53 18.81
C ASP A 211 0.11 12.06 19.20
N ALA A 212 1.32 11.54 19.36
CA ALA A 212 1.51 10.18 19.85
C ALA A 212 0.96 10.02 21.27
N VAL A 213 0.18 8.95 21.47
CA VAL A 213 -0.19 8.49 22.82
C VAL A 213 0.90 7.59 23.40
N VAL A 214 0.80 7.15 24.65
CA VAL A 214 1.74 6.18 25.23
C VAL A 214 0.95 5.07 25.90
N LEU A 215 1.15 3.83 25.44
CA LEU A 215 0.58 2.64 26.06
C LEU A 215 1.16 2.43 27.47
N MET A 216 0.29 2.43 28.49
CA MET A 216 0.67 2.21 29.88
C MET A 216 0.35 0.79 30.35
N ALA A 217 -0.75 0.22 29.87
CA ALA A 217 -1.13 -1.18 30.09
C ALA A 217 -1.95 -1.71 28.90
N PRO A 218 -1.84 -3.00 28.56
CA PRO A 218 -1.07 -4.03 29.27
C PRO A 218 0.43 -3.91 29.03
N MET A 219 1.21 -4.32 30.04
CA MET A 219 2.63 -4.63 29.84
C MET A 219 2.74 -6.03 29.21
N PRO A 220 3.90 -6.38 28.59
CA PRO A 220 4.10 -7.71 28.07
C PRO A 220 3.85 -8.81 29.12
N GLY A 221 3.05 -9.82 28.78
CA GLY A 221 2.65 -10.87 29.72
C GLY A 221 1.46 -11.72 29.25
N SER A 222 0.96 -12.56 30.16
CA SER A 222 -0.23 -13.40 29.90
C SER A 222 -1.53 -12.63 30.13
N VAL A 223 -2.51 -12.82 29.24
CA VAL A 223 -3.83 -12.22 29.29
C VAL A 223 -4.90 -13.30 29.14
N PRO A 224 -5.87 -13.42 30.06
CA PRO A 224 -6.93 -14.42 29.93
C PRO A 224 -7.87 -14.07 28.78
N VAL A 225 -8.18 -15.04 27.90
CA VAL A 225 -9.17 -14.85 26.82
C VAL A 225 -10.61 -14.82 27.33
N ALA A 226 -10.81 -15.22 28.59
CA ALA A 226 -12.10 -15.29 29.26
C ALA A 226 -12.48 -14.01 30.04
N SER A 227 -11.70 -12.94 29.91
CA SER A 227 -11.97 -11.65 30.55
C SER A 227 -11.63 -10.49 29.63
N ASP A 228 -12.34 -9.38 29.80
CA ASP A 228 -12.06 -8.14 29.10
C ASP A 228 -10.63 -7.65 29.38
N LEU A 229 -9.93 -7.21 28.34
CA LEU A 229 -8.60 -6.65 28.47
C LEU A 229 -8.70 -5.13 28.63
N ALA A 230 -8.40 -4.64 29.83
CA ALA A 230 -8.25 -3.22 30.07
C ALA A 230 -6.97 -2.69 29.41
N VAL A 231 -7.12 -1.62 28.62
CA VAL A 231 -6.02 -0.90 27.98
C VAL A 231 -5.99 0.51 28.53
N THR A 232 -4.82 1.01 28.89
CA THR A 232 -4.65 2.38 29.42
C THR A 232 -3.55 3.09 28.67
N TRP A 233 -3.72 4.40 28.46
CA TRP A 233 -2.77 5.23 27.76
C TRP A 233 -2.65 6.61 28.41
N THR A 234 -1.58 7.31 28.04
CA THR A 234 -1.42 8.75 28.32
C THR A 234 -1.29 9.53 27.02
N GLY A 235 -1.50 10.84 27.12
CA GLY A 235 -1.61 11.74 25.97
C GLY A 235 -3.07 11.93 25.55
N SER A 236 -3.32 13.04 24.89
CA SER A 236 -4.59 13.36 24.25
C SER A 236 -4.28 13.95 22.88
N SER A 237 -5.05 13.57 21.87
CA SER A 237 -4.86 14.00 20.49
C SER A 237 -6.23 14.33 19.90
N PRO A 238 -6.34 15.19 18.87
CA PRO A 238 -7.50 15.17 17.99
C PRO A 238 -7.75 13.76 17.43
N GLY A 239 -9.02 13.39 17.24
CA GLY A 239 -9.42 12.11 16.67
C GLY A 239 -9.73 11.04 17.73
N ASP A 240 -9.36 9.80 17.44
CA ASP A 240 -9.58 8.63 18.28
C ASP A 240 -8.24 8.07 18.79
N VAL A 241 -8.28 7.36 19.92
CA VAL A 241 -7.25 6.39 20.27
C VAL A 241 -7.67 5.02 19.76
N VAL A 242 -6.86 4.48 18.85
CA VAL A 242 -7.10 3.19 18.24
C VAL A 242 -6.21 2.15 18.89
N VAL A 243 -6.86 1.19 19.55
CA VAL A 243 -6.23 -0.01 20.09
C VAL A 243 -6.38 -1.11 19.06
N SER A 244 -5.27 -1.54 18.47
CA SER A 244 -5.25 -2.66 17.54
C SER A 244 -4.59 -3.87 18.16
N MET A 245 -5.26 -5.01 18.14
CA MET A 245 -4.67 -6.30 18.50
C MET A 245 -4.58 -7.20 17.27
N SER A 246 -3.51 -7.98 17.17
CA SER A 246 -3.35 -9.01 16.15
C SER A 246 -2.85 -10.31 16.77
N ALA A 247 -3.38 -11.45 16.32
CA ALA A 247 -2.89 -12.78 16.66
C ALA A 247 -2.40 -13.49 15.40
N ILE A 248 -1.27 -14.19 15.52
CA ILE A 248 -0.69 -14.96 14.41
C ILE A 248 -1.15 -16.42 14.53
N ARG A 249 -1.95 -16.87 13.55
CA ARG A 249 -2.42 -18.27 13.42
C ARG A 249 -2.42 -18.70 11.94
N GLU A 250 -3.08 -19.80 11.62
CA GLU A 250 -3.46 -20.21 10.25
C GLU A 250 -4.47 -19.22 9.65
N GLY A 251 -4.08 -17.94 9.51
CA GLY A 251 -4.94 -16.82 9.17
C GLY A 251 -4.56 -15.56 9.94
N THR A 252 -5.29 -14.47 9.69
CA THR A 252 -5.09 -13.21 10.41
C THR A 252 -6.36 -12.86 11.17
N VAL A 253 -6.23 -12.72 12.49
CA VAL A 253 -7.30 -12.19 13.34
C VAL A 253 -6.84 -10.84 13.88
N THR A 254 -7.57 -9.78 13.53
CA THR A 254 -7.33 -8.44 14.04
C THR A 254 -8.55 -7.92 14.77
N VAL A 255 -8.31 -7.20 15.86
CA VAL A 255 -9.33 -6.43 16.57
C VAL A 255 -8.87 -4.98 16.54
N GLU A 256 -9.75 -4.08 16.12
CA GLU A 256 -9.54 -2.64 16.21
C GLU A 256 -10.63 -2.03 17.07
N CYS A 257 -10.24 -1.39 18.18
CA CYS A 257 -11.13 -0.67 19.06
C CYS A 257 -10.83 0.82 19.05
N ARG A 258 -11.85 1.67 18.96
CA ARG A 258 -11.73 3.13 18.92
C ARG A 258 -12.29 3.74 20.20
N PHE A 259 -11.49 4.53 20.88
CA PHE A 259 -11.85 5.19 22.13
C PHE A 259 -11.62 6.69 22.04
N GLU A 260 -12.45 7.44 22.78
CA GLU A 260 -12.24 8.86 23.00
C GLU A 260 -10.86 9.09 23.65
N PRO A 261 -9.97 9.93 23.06
CA PRO A 261 -8.62 10.13 23.58
C PRO A 261 -8.59 10.60 25.04
N SER A 262 -9.57 11.42 25.43
CA SER A 262 -9.68 11.98 26.78
C SER A 262 -10.05 10.94 27.86
N ALA A 263 -10.48 9.73 27.48
CA ALA A 263 -10.80 8.67 28.43
C ALA A 263 -9.57 8.12 29.18
N GLY A 264 -8.39 8.10 28.55
CA GLY A 264 -7.16 7.52 29.10
C GLY A 264 -7.21 5.99 29.31
N MET A 265 -8.34 5.36 29.03
CA MET A 265 -8.56 3.92 29.16
C MET A 265 -9.68 3.42 28.25
N GLY A 266 -9.60 2.14 27.89
CA GLY A 266 -10.58 1.42 27.09
C GLY A 266 -10.57 -0.06 27.44
N SER A 267 -11.50 -0.82 26.88
CA SER A 267 -11.62 -2.27 27.13
C SER A 267 -11.77 -3.01 25.81
N VAL A 268 -10.95 -4.05 25.60
CA VAL A 268 -11.16 -5.00 24.49
C VAL A 268 -12.06 -6.13 25.00
N PRO A 269 -13.25 -6.34 24.41
CA PRO A 269 -14.23 -7.29 24.92
C PRO A 269 -13.73 -8.74 24.91
N THR A 270 -14.13 -9.50 25.92
CA THR A 270 -13.90 -10.95 26.04
C THR A 270 -14.30 -11.70 24.76
N ALA A 271 -15.39 -11.30 24.11
CA ALA A 271 -15.86 -11.91 22.86
C ALA A 271 -14.81 -11.81 21.73
N ALA A 272 -14.10 -10.67 21.64
CA ALA A 272 -13.04 -10.46 20.67
C ALA A 272 -11.80 -11.30 21.02
N LEU A 273 -11.40 -11.32 22.29
CA LEU A 273 -10.26 -12.10 22.78
C LEU A 273 -10.49 -13.61 22.64
N SER A 274 -11.70 -14.07 22.92
CA SER A 274 -12.11 -15.47 22.72
C SER A 274 -12.04 -15.87 21.24
N ALA A 275 -12.42 -14.98 20.32
CA ALA A 275 -12.29 -15.23 18.87
C ALA A 275 -10.82 -15.26 18.41
N MET A 276 -9.93 -14.48 19.05
CA MET A 276 -8.48 -14.56 18.82
C MET A 276 -7.88 -15.88 19.33
N GLY A 277 -8.46 -16.46 20.39
CA GLY A 277 -8.05 -17.71 21.04
C GLY A 277 -6.73 -17.60 21.82
N ALA A 278 -6.29 -18.70 22.46
CA ALA A 278 -5.03 -18.76 23.22
C ALA A 278 -3.77 -18.88 22.33
N GLY A 279 -2.75 -18.02 22.51
CA GLY A 279 -1.57 -17.94 21.66
C GLY A 279 -0.85 -16.59 21.70
N ALA A 280 0.17 -16.41 20.87
CA ALA A 280 0.89 -15.15 20.78
C ALA A 280 0.05 -14.06 20.11
N ALA A 281 0.02 -12.87 20.73
CA ALA A 281 -0.66 -11.70 20.21
C ALA A 281 0.19 -10.44 20.42
N PHE A 282 -0.12 -9.41 19.65
CA PHE A 282 0.43 -8.07 19.86
C PHE A 282 -0.73 -7.11 20.10
N VAL A 283 -0.57 -6.20 21.06
CA VAL A 283 -1.42 -5.03 21.19
C VAL A 283 -0.60 -3.81 20.82
N ALA A 284 -1.17 -2.93 20.02
CA ALA A 284 -0.60 -1.65 19.67
C ALA A 284 -1.64 -0.56 19.93
N VAL A 285 -1.16 0.61 20.33
CA VAL A 285 -1.99 1.81 20.44
C VAL A 285 -1.42 2.85 19.49
N ARG A 286 -2.32 3.58 18.84
CA ARG A 286 -2.03 4.77 18.04
C ARG A 286 -3.12 5.80 18.24
N SER A 287 -2.79 7.06 18.04
CA SER A 287 -3.78 8.10 17.81
C SER A 287 -4.06 8.19 16.32
N GLU A 288 -5.32 8.42 15.98
CA GLU A 288 -5.77 8.46 14.60
C GLU A 288 -6.80 9.55 14.38
N GLN A 289 -6.63 10.37 13.34
CA GLN A 289 -7.68 11.26 12.87
C GLN A 289 -8.11 10.83 11.48
N THR A 290 -9.39 10.52 11.32
CA THR A 290 -9.94 10.02 10.06
C THR A 290 -11.05 10.94 9.55
N ARG A 291 -11.13 11.09 8.23
CA ARG A 291 -12.23 11.77 7.55
C ARG A 291 -12.63 11.02 6.30
N ASN A 292 -13.93 10.75 6.20
CA ASN A 292 -14.52 10.07 5.07
C ASN A 292 -15.14 11.10 4.10
N ILE A 293 -14.98 10.85 2.82
CA ILE A 293 -15.49 11.66 1.71
C ILE A 293 -16.28 10.74 0.80
N SER A 294 -17.55 11.06 0.56
CA SER A 294 -18.35 10.36 -0.44
C SER A 294 -18.56 11.26 -1.65
N ARG A 295 -18.13 10.84 -2.84
CA ARG A 295 -18.23 11.63 -4.08
C ARG A 295 -18.30 10.72 -5.30
N ALA A 296 -19.32 10.91 -6.15
CA ALA A 296 -19.53 10.20 -7.42
C ALA A 296 -19.31 8.69 -7.31
N GLY A 297 -20.02 8.05 -6.38
CA GLY A 297 -19.92 6.60 -6.14
C GLY A 297 -18.73 6.13 -5.29
N TRP A 298 -17.75 7.00 -5.00
CA TRP A 298 -16.58 6.64 -4.20
C TRP A 298 -16.71 7.02 -2.74
N ASP A 299 -16.38 6.10 -1.84
CA ASP A 299 -16.17 6.35 -0.41
C ASP A 299 -14.67 6.33 -0.10
N ILE A 300 -14.09 7.50 0.18
CA ILE A 300 -12.65 7.70 0.39
C ILE A 300 -12.39 8.04 1.86
N GLY A 301 -11.66 7.17 2.56
CA GLY A 301 -11.15 7.44 3.90
C GLY A 301 -9.76 8.06 3.84
N VAL A 302 -9.56 9.18 4.53
CA VAL A 302 -8.22 9.76 4.74
C VAL A 302 -7.91 9.72 6.22
N SER A 303 -6.78 9.12 6.58
CA SER A 303 -6.37 8.88 7.96
C SER A 303 -4.95 9.39 8.22
N LEU A 304 -4.78 10.15 9.30
CA LEU A 304 -3.48 10.51 9.86
C LEU A 304 -3.27 9.73 11.15
N GLN A 305 -2.09 9.12 11.32
CA GLN A 305 -1.78 8.23 12.44
C GLN A 305 -0.46 8.59 13.11
N ALA A 306 -0.45 8.64 14.45
CA ALA A 306 0.76 8.74 15.25
C ALA A 306 0.91 7.46 16.11
N PRO A 307 1.83 6.54 15.73
CA PRO A 307 2.05 5.31 16.46
C PRO A 307 2.80 5.60 17.76
N SER A 308 2.57 4.75 18.76
CA SER A 308 2.74 5.15 20.15
C SER A 308 3.44 4.07 20.98
N GLY A 309 2.92 2.84 20.97
CA GLY A 309 3.47 1.74 21.75
C GLY A 309 2.92 0.39 21.33
N VAL A 310 3.72 -0.66 21.55
CA VAL A 310 3.38 -2.05 21.26
C VAL A 310 3.78 -2.91 22.47
N ALA A 311 2.92 -3.85 22.84
CA ALA A 311 3.23 -4.89 23.81
C ALA A 311 2.96 -6.28 23.22
N ALA A 312 3.89 -7.21 23.44
CA ALA A 312 3.74 -8.61 23.10
C ALA A 312 3.01 -9.34 24.24
N LEU A 313 1.94 -10.06 23.91
CA LEU A 313 1.07 -10.74 24.87
C LEU A 313 1.03 -12.24 24.56
N THR A 314 0.71 -13.02 25.60
CA THR A 314 0.31 -14.42 25.45
C THR A 314 -1.14 -14.54 25.91
N LEU A 315 -2.05 -14.85 24.98
CA LEU A 315 -3.45 -15.09 25.29
C LEU A 315 -3.60 -16.51 25.86
N GLU A 316 -4.29 -16.66 27.00
CA GLU A 316 -4.48 -17.93 27.72
C GLU A 316 -5.95 -18.25 28.01
#